data_AF-X0MT36-F1
#
_entry.id   AF-X0MT36-F1
#
_cell.length_a   1.000
_cell.length_b   1.000
_cell.length_c   1.000
_cell.angle_alpha   90.00
_cell.angle_beta   90.00
_cell.angle_gamma   90.00
#
_symmetry.space_group_name_H-M   'P 1'
#
loop_
_entity.id
_entity.type
_entity.pdbx_description
1 polymer ?
#
loop_
_entity_poly.entity_id
_entity_poly.type
_entity_poly.pdbx_seq_one_letter_code
_entity_poly.pdbx_strand_id
1 'polypeptide(L)'
;MEVLLGITGKDFTIIAASKAAMRGATILKASDDKTRALNKHTLLAFSGEAGDTVQFAEYIQRNAQLYSMRNESDLSPSGLAHFVRGELATSLRSRKPYNVNLLMGGVDPITGKPSLYWLDYLASLADVPYAAHGYAQYVIARTMFSGQNI
;
A
#
# COMPACT_ATOMS: atom_id res chain seq x y z
N MET A 1 11.42 4.77 11.81
CA MET A 1 11.42 4.10 10.50
C MET A 1 10.25 3.14 10.47
N GLU A 2 9.48 3.17 9.40
CA GLU A 2 8.22 2.43 9.30
C GLU A 2 8.45 1.14 8.51
N VAL A 3 7.68 0.10 8.85
CA VAL A 3 7.74 -1.20 8.20
C VAL A 3 6.35 -1.53 7.68
N LEU A 4 6.28 -1.83 6.38
CA LEU A 4 5.12 -2.45 5.76
C LEU A 4 5.51 -3.83 5.24
N LEU A 5 4.61 -4.78 5.38
CA LEU A 5 4.73 -6.15 4.89
C LEU A 5 3.39 -6.58 4.29
N GLY A 6 3.43 -7.32 3.19
CA GLY A 6 2.25 -7.93 2.61
C GLY A 6 2.59 -9.28 2.00
N ILE A 7 1.62 -10.19 2.10
CA ILE A 7 1.72 -11.56 1.58
C ILE A 7 0.37 -11.91 0.97
N THR A 8 0.41 -12.48 -0.23
CA THR A 8 -0.74 -13.06 -0.90
C THR A 8 -0.73 -14.57 -0.70
N GLY A 9 -1.79 -15.07 -0.08
CA GLY A 9 -2.12 -16.49 0.00
C GLY A 9 -2.97 -16.94 -1.20
N LYS A 10 -3.57 -18.12 -1.08
CA LYS A 10 -4.42 -18.70 -2.14
C LYS A 10 -5.69 -17.88 -2.40
N ASP A 11 -6.37 -17.50 -1.31
CA ASP A 11 -7.70 -16.86 -1.36
C ASP A 11 -7.75 -15.54 -0.56
N PHE A 12 -6.58 -15.06 -0.09
CA PHE A 12 -6.51 -13.88 0.77
C PHE A 12 -5.21 -13.09 0.57
N THR A 13 -5.22 -11.81 0.94
CA THR A 13 -4.02 -10.97 1.05
C THR A 13 -3.94 -10.41 2.47
N ILE A 14 -2.78 -10.55 3.11
CA ILE A 14 -2.50 -9.98 4.44
C ILE A 14 -1.57 -8.78 4.25
N ILE A 15 -1.87 -7.69 4.95
CA ILE A 15 -0.97 -6.54 5.07
C ILE A 15 -0.73 -6.26 6.55
N ALA A 16 0.54 -6.09 6.92
CA ALA A 16 0.98 -5.70 8.25
C ALA A 16 1.75 -4.38 8.17
N ALA A 17 1.45 -3.46 9.09
CA ALA A 17 2.09 -2.16 9.18
C ALA A 17 2.56 -1.89 10.62
N SER A 18 3.72 -1.26 10.77
CA SER A 18 4.27 -0.87 12.07
C SER A 18 3.40 0.21 12.74
N LYS A 19 3.08 0.02 14.03
CA LYS A 19 2.22 0.95 14.79
C LYS A 19 2.95 2.13 15.45
N ALA A 20 4.28 2.11 15.45
CA ALA A 20 5.06 3.20 16.02
C ALA A 20 5.06 4.42 15.07
N ALA A 21 4.70 5.59 15.59
CA ALA A 21 4.91 6.89 14.98
C ALA A 21 6.01 7.61 15.78
N MET A 22 7.15 7.86 15.13
CA MET A 22 8.33 8.43 15.77
C MET A 22 8.61 9.84 15.23
N ARG A 23 9.05 10.74 16.11
CA ARG A 23 9.63 12.05 15.76
C ARG A 23 10.91 12.24 16.55
N GLY A 24 12.03 12.39 15.83
CA GLY A 24 13.35 12.36 16.46
C GLY A 24 13.57 11.03 17.21
N ALA A 25 14.04 11.12 18.46
CA ALA A 25 14.27 9.96 19.32
C ALA A 25 13.03 9.49 20.11
N THR A 26 11.88 10.17 19.95
CA THR A 26 10.69 9.94 20.79
C THR A 26 9.58 9.25 20.01
N ILE A 27 8.94 8.27 20.65
CA ILE A 27 7.70 7.65 20.16
C ILE A 27 6.54 8.56 20.54
N LEU A 28 5.90 9.19 19.55
CA LEU A 28 4.72 10.03 19.77
C LEU A 28 3.45 9.21 19.94
N LYS A 29 3.36 8.08 19.23
CA LYS A 29 2.22 7.19 19.28
C LYS A 29 2.66 5.76 18.99
N ALA A 30 2.25 4.80 19.82
CA ALA A 30 2.56 3.38 19.64
C ALA A 30 1.42 2.59 18.95
N SER A 31 0.30 3.24 18.67
CA SER A 31 -0.94 2.67 18.13
C SER A 31 -1.39 3.35 16.84
N ASP A 32 -0.43 3.83 16.04
CA ASP A 32 -0.72 4.52 14.80
C ASP A 32 -1.15 3.56 13.69
N ASP A 33 -2.24 3.89 13.00
CA ASP A 33 -2.79 3.08 11.91
C ASP A 33 -2.41 3.69 10.56
N LYS A 34 -1.48 3.01 9.89
CA LYS A 34 -0.90 3.38 8.59
C LYS A 34 -1.59 2.69 7.42
N THR A 35 -2.87 2.34 7.60
CA THR A 35 -3.69 1.73 6.57
C THR A 35 -4.95 2.55 6.30
N ARG A 36 -5.46 2.49 5.07
CA ARG A 36 -6.76 3.02 4.66
C ARG A 36 -7.47 2.00 3.80
N ALA A 37 -8.70 1.68 4.17
CA ALA A 37 -9.59 0.88 3.33
C ALA A 37 -10.08 1.77 2.17
N LEU A 38 -9.72 1.38 0.94
CA LEU A 38 -10.12 2.11 -0.27
C LEU A 38 -11.54 1.73 -0.69
N ASN A 39 -11.87 0.44 -0.59
CA ASN A 39 -13.20 -0.12 -0.76
C ASN A 39 -13.36 -1.34 0.17
N LYS A 40 -14.44 -2.12 0.01
CA LYS A 40 -14.70 -3.29 0.87
C LYS A 40 -13.69 -4.44 0.69
N HIS A 41 -12.97 -4.47 -0.43
CA HIS A 41 -12.13 -5.60 -0.84
C HIS A 41 -10.66 -5.21 -1.05
N THR A 42 -10.30 -3.95 -0.84
CA THR A 42 -8.96 -3.38 -1.12
C THR A 42 -8.50 -2.49 0.03
N LEU A 43 -7.31 -2.79 0.54
CA LEU A 43 -6.62 -2.07 1.60
C LEU A 43 -5.33 -1.46 1.06
N LEU A 44 -5.07 -0.21 1.44
CA LEU A 44 -3.82 0.51 1.16
C LEU A 44 -3.06 0.71 2.46
N ALA A 45 -1.80 0.31 2.51
CA ALA A 45 -0.85 0.71 3.53
C ALA A 45 0.17 1.70 2.96
N PHE A 46 0.62 2.63 3.79
CA PHE A 46 1.50 3.72 3.37
C PHE A 46 2.62 3.96 4.38
N SER A 47 3.75 4.42 3.87
CA SER A 47 4.92 4.81 4.66
C SER A 47 5.70 5.89 3.92
N GLY A 48 6.47 6.73 4.62
CA GLY A 48 7.25 7.79 3.97
C GLY A 48 7.25 9.10 4.74
N GLU A 49 7.34 10.21 4.00
CA GLU A 49 7.42 11.55 4.57
C GLU A 49 6.13 11.91 5.32
N ALA A 50 6.30 12.55 6.47
CA ALA A 50 5.18 12.74 7.36
C ALA A 50 4.26 13.87 6.88
N GLY A 51 2.95 13.62 6.91
CA GLY A 51 1.96 14.53 6.36
C GLY A 51 1.63 14.19 4.91
N ASP A 52 2.63 14.01 4.06
CA ASP A 52 2.44 13.59 2.67
C ASP A 52 1.79 12.20 2.60
N THR A 53 2.20 11.26 3.47
CA THR A 53 1.60 9.92 3.58
C THR A 53 0.09 9.92 3.84
N VAL A 54 -0.33 10.64 4.88
CA VAL A 54 -1.75 10.70 5.28
C VAL A 54 -2.57 11.44 4.23
N GLN A 55 -2.06 12.58 3.73
CA GLN A 55 -2.74 13.37 2.71
C GLN A 55 -2.94 12.55 1.42
N PHE A 56 -1.91 11.84 0.97
CA PHE A 56 -1.99 11.02 -0.23
C PHE A 56 -2.95 9.85 -0.03
N ALA A 57 -2.86 9.13 1.10
CA ALA A 57 -3.75 8.01 1.39
C ALA A 57 -5.24 8.42 1.46
N GLU A 58 -5.53 9.56 2.09
CA GLU A 58 -6.89 10.11 2.16
C GLU A 58 -7.37 10.60 0.80
N TYR A 59 -6.52 11.27 0.03
CA TYR A 59 -6.84 11.68 -1.34
C TYR A 59 -7.26 10.49 -2.21
N ILE A 60 -6.46 9.41 -2.19
CA ILE A 60 -6.79 8.18 -2.94
C ILE A 60 -8.08 7.54 -2.42
N GLN A 61 -8.26 7.46 -1.10
CA GLN A 61 -9.47 6.90 -0.50
C GLN A 61 -10.73 7.64 -0.95
N ARG A 62 -10.71 8.98 -0.94
CA ARG A 62 -11.88 9.78 -1.35
C ARG A 62 -12.18 9.64 -2.83
N ASN A 63 -11.17 9.58 -3.70
CA ASN A 63 -11.36 9.35 -5.12
C ASN A 63 -11.91 7.95 -5.42
N ALA A 64 -11.42 6.92 -4.72
CA ALA A 64 -11.94 5.56 -4.82
C ALA A 64 -13.43 5.50 -4.41
N GLN A 65 -13.79 6.10 -3.27
CA GLN A 65 -15.17 6.17 -2.81
C GLN A 65 -16.08 6.95 -3.76
N LEU A 66 -15.59 8.07 -4.30
CA LEU A 66 -16.33 8.86 -5.27
C LEU A 66 -16.61 8.06 -6.55
N TYR A 67 -15.63 7.29 -7.02
CA TYR A 67 -15.83 6.39 -8.17
C TYR A 67 -16.91 5.35 -7.87
N SER A 68 -16.83 4.67 -6.72
CA SER A 68 -17.82 3.66 -6.32
C SER A 68 -19.24 4.24 -6.23
N MET A 69 -19.39 5.47 -5.73
CA MET A 69 -20.69 6.15 -5.65
C MET A 69 -21.22 6.57 -7.03
N ARG A 70 -20.35 7.00 -7.93
CA ARG A 70 -20.74 7.46 -9.27
C ARG A 70 -21.11 6.31 -10.20
N ASN A 71 -20.40 5.19 -10.09
CA ASN A 71 -20.50 4.07 -11.01
C ASN A 71 -21.28 2.89 -10.43
N GLU A 72 -21.79 3.03 -9.19
CA GLU A 72 -22.48 1.99 -8.42
C GLU A 72 -21.70 0.66 -8.31
N SER A 73 -20.39 0.71 -8.55
CA SER A 73 -19.51 -0.44 -8.65
C SER A 73 -18.10 -0.09 -8.19
N ASP A 74 -17.49 -1.02 -7.44
CA ASP A 74 -16.12 -0.85 -6.95
C ASP A 74 -15.10 -1.15 -8.05
N LEU A 75 -14.02 -0.35 -8.10
CA LEU A 75 -12.86 -0.66 -8.93
C LEU A 75 -12.20 -1.98 -8.50
N SER A 76 -11.74 -2.74 -9.48
CA SER A 76 -10.88 -3.90 -9.22
C SER A 76 -9.56 -3.46 -8.57
N PRO A 77 -8.91 -4.32 -7.77
CA PRO A 77 -7.61 -4.01 -7.16
C PRO A 77 -6.57 -3.56 -8.18
N SER A 78 -6.56 -4.17 -9.37
CA SER A 78 -5.67 -3.78 -10.48
C SER A 78 -5.96 -2.36 -10.97
N GLY A 79 -7.24 -2.03 -11.21
CA GLY A 79 -7.64 -0.70 -11.66
C GLY A 79 -7.26 0.39 -10.64
N LEU A 80 -7.49 0.13 -9.36
CA LEU A 80 -7.06 1.01 -8.27
C LEU A 80 -5.54 1.17 -8.21
N ALA A 81 -4.78 0.09 -8.36
CA ALA A 81 -3.31 0.15 -8.35
C ALA A 81 -2.78 1.03 -9.50
N HIS A 82 -3.34 0.89 -10.70
CA HIS A 82 -2.97 1.73 -11.85
C HIS A 82 -3.36 3.19 -11.68
N PHE A 83 -4.52 3.46 -11.08
CA PHE A 83 -4.94 4.82 -10.73
C PHE A 83 -3.97 5.48 -9.75
N VAL A 84 -3.67 4.79 -8.63
CA VAL A 84 -2.72 5.28 -7.61
C VAL A 84 -1.33 5.55 -8.20
N ARG A 85 -0.84 4.63 -9.04
CA ARG A 85 0.43 4.81 -9.75
C ARG A 85 0.40 6.03 -10.69
N GLY A 86 -0.72 6.27 -11.37
CA GLY A 86 -0.91 7.45 -12.22
C GLY A 86 -0.81 8.76 -11.44
N GLU A 87 -1.45 8.82 -10.28
CA GLU A 87 -1.39 9.97 -9.37
C GLU A 87 0.02 10.22 -8.83
N LEU A 88 0.74 9.16 -8.42
CA LEU A 88 2.15 9.27 -8.01
C LEU A 88 3.04 9.74 -9.16
N ALA A 89 2.89 9.18 -10.36
CA ALA A 89 3.70 9.55 -11.52
C ALA A 89 3.49 11.01 -11.96
N THR A 90 2.27 11.52 -11.76
CA THR A 90 1.91 12.91 -12.01
C THR A 90 2.53 13.83 -10.96
N SER A 91 2.41 13.46 -9.68
CA SER A 91 3.03 14.18 -8.56
C SER A 91 4.56 14.24 -8.67
N LEU A 92 5.21 13.18 -9.16
CA LEU A 92 6.67 13.10 -9.31
C LEU A 92 7.25 14.21 -10.19
N ARG A 93 6.50 14.70 -11.18
CA ARG A 93 6.91 15.80 -12.08
C ARG A 93 6.39 17.17 -11.64
N SER A 94 5.71 17.24 -10.50
CA SER A 94 5.17 18.49 -9.96
C SER A 94 6.21 19.25 -9.14
N ARG A 95 5.87 20.45 -8.68
CA ARG A 95 6.76 21.27 -7.83
C ARG A 95 7.05 20.65 -6.46
N LYS A 96 6.16 19.79 -5.95
CA LYS A 96 6.31 19.10 -4.66
C LYS A 96 5.85 17.64 -4.79
N PRO A 97 6.79 16.70 -5.05
CA PRO A 97 6.45 15.29 -5.20
C PRO A 97 6.07 14.66 -3.85
N TYR A 98 5.12 13.73 -3.88
CA TYR A 98 4.79 12.91 -2.71
C TYR A 98 5.84 11.81 -2.50
N ASN A 99 6.60 11.91 -1.40
CA ASN A 99 7.56 10.88 -1.02
C ASN A 99 6.89 9.80 -0.18
N VAL A 100 6.10 8.94 -0.84
CA VAL A 100 5.29 7.91 -0.20
C VAL A 100 5.49 6.56 -0.88
N ASN A 101 5.69 5.54 -0.04
CA ASN A 101 5.79 4.14 -0.41
C ASN A 101 4.51 3.44 0.01
N LEU A 102 3.92 2.69 -0.92
CA LEU A 102 2.58 2.13 -0.74
C LEU A 102 2.57 0.64 -0.99
N LEU A 103 1.76 -0.04 -0.19
CA LEU A 103 1.47 -1.45 -0.38
C LEU A 103 -0.04 -1.61 -0.46
N MET A 104 -0.52 -2.08 -1.61
CA MET A 104 -1.96 -2.25 -1.84
C MET A 104 -2.26 -3.73 -1.97
N GLY A 105 -3.14 -4.23 -1.11
CA GLY A 105 -3.63 -5.61 -1.18
C GLY A 105 -5.13 -5.61 -1.36
N GLY A 106 -5.62 -6.50 -2.22
CA GLY A 106 -7.05 -6.66 -2.39
C GLY A 106 -7.41 -7.99 -3.00
N VAL A 107 -8.69 -8.33 -2.91
CA VAL A 107 -9.28 -9.52 -3.55
C VAL A 107 -10.31 -9.03 -4.54
N ASP A 108 -10.22 -9.46 -5.78
CA ASP A 108 -11.24 -9.16 -6.77
C ASP A 108 -12.53 -9.93 -6.42
N PRO A 109 -13.67 -9.25 -6.17
CA PRO A 109 -14.91 -9.92 -5.77
C PRO A 109 -15.52 -10.80 -6.88
N ILE A 110 -15.16 -10.55 -8.15
CA ILE A 110 -15.71 -11.31 -9.29
C ILE A 110 -14.88 -12.58 -9.51
N THR A 111 -13.55 -12.44 -9.58
CA THR A 111 -12.65 -13.56 -9.88
C THR A 111 -12.20 -14.32 -8.63
N GLY A 112 -12.37 -13.73 -7.44
CA GLY A 112 -11.86 -14.26 -6.17
C GLY A 112 -10.33 -14.21 -6.06
N LYS A 113 -9.64 -13.62 -7.04
CA LYS A 113 -8.17 -13.63 -7.10
C LYS A 113 -7.60 -12.59 -6.13
N PRO A 114 -6.79 -13.00 -5.13
CA PRO A 114 -6.04 -12.05 -4.33
C PRO A 114 -4.89 -11.46 -5.15
N SER A 115 -4.61 -10.19 -4.95
CA SER A 115 -3.49 -9.48 -5.58
C SER A 115 -2.80 -8.58 -4.56
N LEU A 116 -1.48 -8.44 -4.70
CA LEU A 116 -0.67 -7.56 -3.89
C LEU A 116 0.23 -6.72 -4.79
N TYR A 117 0.03 -5.42 -4.71
CA TYR A 117 0.73 -4.43 -5.49
C TYR A 117 1.70 -3.67 -4.61
N TRP A 118 2.97 -3.74 -4.99
CA TRP A 118 4.05 -2.96 -4.44
C TRP A 118 4.23 -1.68 -5.25
N LEU A 119 4.16 -0.52 -4.58
CA LEU A 119 4.38 0.78 -5.20
C LEU A 119 5.42 1.60 -4.44
N ASP A 120 6.44 2.05 -5.16
CA ASP A 120 7.48 2.91 -4.61
C ASP A 120 7.18 4.40 -4.86
N TYR A 121 7.89 5.30 -4.16
CA TYR A 121 7.76 6.75 -4.33
C TYR A 121 8.08 7.24 -5.75
N LEU A 122 8.78 6.43 -6.56
CA LEU A 122 9.05 6.68 -7.98
C LEU A 122 7.89 6.29 -8.92
N ALA A 123 6.73 5.91 -8.38
CA ALA A 123 5.58 5.42 -9.13
C ALA A 123 5.85 4.14 -9.94
N SER A 124 6.82 3.32 -9.50
CA SER A 124 7.01 1.95 -9.98
C SER A 124 5.93 1.07 -9.37
N LEU A 125 5.28 0.25 -10.18
CA LEU A 125 4.22 -0.68 -9.77
C LEU A 125 4.65 -2.10 -10.11
N ALA A 126 4.62 -3.01 -9.13
CA ALA A 126 4.87 -4.43 -9.34
C ALA A 126 3.79 -5.27 -8.65
N ASP A 127 3.27 -6.27 -9.36
CA ASP A 127 2.44 -7.33 -8.78
C ASP A 127 3.36 -8.43 -8.25
N VAL A 128 3.29 -8.71 -6.95
CA VAL A 128 4.21 -9.61 -6.27
C VAL A 128 3.48 -10.48 -5.24
N PRO A 129 3.87 -11.75 -5.07
CA PRO A 129 3.25 -12.64 -4.08
C PRO A 129 3.56 -12.23 -2.63
N TYR A 130 4.66 -11.52 -2.43
CA TYR A 130 5.04 -10.92 -1.15
C TYR A 130 5.79 -9.62 -1.40
N ALA A 131 5.63 -8.67 -0.51
CA ALA A 131 6.35 -7.41 -0.58
C ALA A 131 6.60 -6.85 0.82
N ALA A 132 7.67 -6.10 0.98
CA ALA A 132 7.90 -5.28 2.15
C ALA A 132 8.29 -3.88 1.72
N HIS A 133 8.23 -2.91 2.62
CA HIS A 133 8.84 -1.59 2.45
C HIS A 133 9.70 -1.23 3.65
N GLY A 134 10.73 -0.41 3.39
CA GLY A 134 11.73 -0.05 4.37
C GLY A 134 12.75 -1.17 4.60
N TYR A 135 13.49 -1.07 5.70
CA TYR A 135 14.59 -1.99 6.00
C TYR A 135 14.15 -3.43 6.24
N ALA A 136 12.85 -3.66 6.48
CA ALA A 136 12.27 -4.98 6.59
C ALA A 136 12.42 -5.81 5.30
N GLN A 137 12.54 -5.17 4.13
CA GLN A 137 12.80 -5.88 2.86
C GLN A 137 14.06 -6.76 2.93
N TYR A 138 15.15 -6.28 3.52
CA TYR A 138 16.42 -7.02 3.60
C TYR A 138 16.32 -8.28 4.45
N VAL A 139 15.55 -8.23 5.54
CA VAL A 139 15.38 -9.37 6.45
C VAL A 139 14.36 -10.35 5.88
N ILE A 140 13.24 -9.84 5.37
CA ILE A 140 12.11 -10.66 4.95
C ILE A 140 12.38 -11.36 3.62
N ALA A 141 13.05 -10.70 2.68
CA ALA A 141 13.46 -11.35 1.43
C ALA A 141 14.24 -12.63 1.73
N ARG A 142 15.24 -12.56 2.63
CA ARG A 142 16.05 -13.72 3.00
C ARG A 142 15.21 -14.87 3.61
N THR A 143 14.28 -14.56 4.50
CA THR A 143 13.47 -15.59 5.16
C THR A 143 12.42 -16.20 4.22
N MET A 144 11.79 -15.40 3.37
CA MET A 144 10.78 -15.87 2.43
C MET A 144 11.39 -16.71 1.29
N PHE A 145 12.57 -16.34 0.78
CA PHE A 145 13.29 -17.18 -0.18
C PHE A 145 13.77 -18.50 0.43
N SER A 146 14.13 -18.53 1.72
CA SER A 146 14.55 -19.77 2.39
C SER A 146 13.40 -20.78 2.59
N GLY A 147 12.15 -20.31 2.60
CA GLY A 147 10.96 -21.15 2.75
C GLY A 147 10.42 -21.77 1.45
N GLN A 148 11.00 -21.43 0.29
CA GLN A 148 10.63 -22.03 -1.02
C GLN A 148 11.50 -23.23 -1.41
N ASN A 149 12.48 -23.63 -0.58
CA ASN A 149 13.40 -24.75 -0.83
C ASN A 149 13.16 -25.97 0.09
N ILE A 150 11.90 -26.26 0.44
CA ILE A 150 11.52 -27.51 1.11
C ILE A 150 10.27 -28.09 0.45
#